data_AF-M1B7U8-F1
#
_entry.id   AF-M1B7U8-F1
#
_cell.length_a   1.000
_cell.length_b   1.000
_cell.length_c   1.000
_cell.angle_alpha   90.00
_cell.angle_beta   90.00
_cell.angle_gamma   90.00
#
_symmetry.space_group_name_H-M   'P 1'
#
loop_
_entity.id
_entity.type
_entity.pdbx_description
1 polymer ?
#
loop_
_entity_poly.entity_id
_entity_poly.type
_entity_poly.pdbx_seq_one_letter_code
_entity_poly.pdbx_strand_id
1 'polypeptide(L)'
;MDRLDFSTPKILKWFTGAGHTNKGKVIGISQPNPLFSQVQLVMATSESNFNEDIKKDFYIPTYILSEDASQSDDVKLPDVPTCPVLVFINSKSGGQLGGDLLNTYQSLLNKYQVFDLGKETPDSVLHRLYLNLEKLKNNGDEFAAKLEERLRIIVAGGDGTAGWLLGVVSDLKLSQPPPIATVPLGTGNNLPFSFGWGKKNPGTDQNSVISFLKKVMDAKEMKIDSWHILMRMRASKEGCCDPIAPLELPHSLHAFHRVSPSDDLNVEGCHTFRGGFWNYFSMGMDAQVSYAFHSERKMHPEKFKNQLVNQSTYARLGCTQGWFFASLVHPSSRNIAQLAKVKIMKKHGEWQDLDIPHR
;
A
#
# COMPACT_ATOMS: atom_id res chain seq x y z
N MET A 1 24.19 16.78 15.55
CA MET A 1 24.38 16.51 14.11
C MET A 1 23.52 15.31 13.80
N ASP A 2 22.31 15.55 13.30
CA ASP A 2 21.44 14.47 12.85
C ASP A 2 22.02 13.95 11.52
N ARG A 3 22.30 12.64 11.46
CA ARG A 3 22.92 12.00 10.29
C ARG A 3 21.89 11.06 9.67
N LEU A 4 21.67 11.22 8.37
CA LEU A 4 20.83 10.34 7.55
C LEU A 4 21.74 9.51 6.65
N ASP A 5 21.54 8.19 6.67
CA ASP A 5 22.26 7.23 5.83
C ASP A 5 21.25 6.54 4.88
N PHE A 6 21.59 6.49 3.59
CA PHE A 6 20.79 5.88 2.53
C PHE A 6 21.60 4.74 1.90
N SER A 7 21.20 3.48 2.12
CA SER A 7 21.85 2.31 1.53
C SER A 7 21.14 1.82 0.26
N THR A 8 21.92 1.28 -0.70
CA THR A 8 21.47 0.75 -2.01
C THR A 8 20.36 -0.32 -1.95
N PRO A 9 19.52 -0.42 -2.99
CA PRO A 9 18.22 -1.09 -2.93
C PRO A 9 18.28 -2.62 -2.95
N LYS A 10 17.27 -3.23 -2.32
CA LYS A 10 16.86 -4.63 -2.57
C LYS A 10 15.71 -4.63 -3.57
N ILE A 11 15.85 -5.49 -4.56
CA ILE A 11 14.98 -5.59 -5.74
C ILE A 11 13.81 -6.56 -5.46
N LEU A 12 12.57 -6.08 -5.38
CA LEU A 12 11.33 -6.91 -5.34
C LEU A 12 10.59 -6.87 -6.69
N LYS A 13 9.61 -7.74 -7.01
CA LYS A 13 8.78 -7.80 -8.27
C LYS A 13 7.31 -7.29 -8.08
N TRP A 14 6.68 -6.68 -9.12
CA TRP A 14 5.51 -5.74 -9.13
C TRP A 14 4.80 -5.70 -10.48
N PHE A 15 3.71 -4.97 -10.70
CA PHE A 15 2.92 -5.06 -11.95
C PHE A 15 2.48 -3.69 -12.50
N THR A 16 2.39 -3.51 -13.84
CA THR A 16 1.86 -2.28 -14.51
C THR A 16 0.52 -2.49 -15.21
N GLY A 17 -0.41 -1.51 -15.16
CA GLY A 17 -1.68 -1.51 -15.90
C GLY A 17 -1.66 -0.69 -17.20
N ALA A 18 -2.35 -1.16 -18.25
CA ALA A 18 -2.44 -0.51 -19.55
C ALA A 18 -3.87 -0.05 -19.94
N GLY A 19 -3.97 1.17 -20.50
CA GLY A 19 -4.81 1.53 -21.65
C GLY A 19 -6.27 2.00 -21.43
N HIS A 20 -6.66 3.13 -22.05
CA HIS A 20 -7.97 3.80 -21.96
C HIS A 20 -8.75 3.80 -23.31
N THR A 21 -10.08 3.59 -23.19
CA THR A 21 -11.25 4.17 -23.90
C THR A 21 -11.44 4.14 -25.43
N ASN A 22 -12.65 3.75 -25.88
CA ASN A 22 -13.51 4.63 -26.70
C ASN A 22 -15.02 4.23 -26.71
N LYS A 23 -15.84 5.19 -27.15
CA LYS A 23 -17.26 5.49 -26.82
C LYS A 23 -18.34 4.75 -27.64
N GLY A 24 -19.47 4.47 -26.97
CA GLY A 24 -20.84 4.91 -27.32
C GLY A 24 -21.65 4.22 -28.43
N LYS A 25 -22.86 3.71 -28.08
CA LYS A 25 -24.12 3.95 -28.83
C LYS A 25 -25.34 3.59 -27.98
N VAL A 26 -26.29 4.52 -27.89
CA VAL A 26 -27.64 4.31 -27.31
C VAL A 26 -28.55 3.81 -28.43
N ILE A 27 -29.31 2.75 -28.17
CA ILE A 27 -30.44 2.31 -29.00
C ILE A 27 -31.62 2.16 -28.04
N GLY A 28 -32.65 2.98 -28.21
CA GLY A 28 -33.95 2.75 -27.57
C GLY A 28 -34.79 1.78 -28.39
N ILE A 29 -35.77 1.13 -27.76
CA ILE A 29 -37.12 0.84 -28.29
C ILE A 29 -38.01 0.34 -27.12
N SER A 30 -39.30 0.61 -27.29
CA SER A 30 -40.46 0.53 -26.43
C SER A 30 -41.16 -0.84 -26.32
N GLN A 31 -41.87 -1.00 -25.19
CA GLN A 31 -43.04 -1.85 -24.85
C GLN A 31 -42.86 -3.37 -24.61
N PRO A 32 -43.67 -3.97 -23.69
CA PRO A 32 -43.32 -5.21 -23.00
C PRO A 32 -43.83 -6.47 -23.71
N ASN A 33 -42.98 -7.49 -23.76
CA ASN A 33 -43.27 -8.83 -24.29
C ASN A 33 -42.91 -9.89 -23.22
N PRO A 34 -43.44 -11.13 -23.28
CA PRO A 34 -43.27 -12.19 -22.28
C PRO A 34 -41.85 -12.78 -22.18
N LEU A 35 -40.84 -12.06 -22.68
CA LEU A 35 -39.41 -12.36 -22.63
C LEU A 35 -38.80 -12.28 -21.22
N PHE A 36 -39.53 -11.73 -20.23
CA PHE A 36 -38.98 -11.45 -18.90
C PHE A 36 -38.47 -12.72 -18.18
N SER A 37 -39.15 -13.85 -18.32
CA SER A 37 -38.73 -15.11 -17.67
C SER A 37 -37.51 -15.75 -18.34
N GLN A 38 -37.42 -15.70 -19.67
CA GLN A 38 -36.25 -16.20 -20.41
C GLN A 38 -35.02 -15.30 -20.24
N VAL A 39 -35.20 -13.98 -20.25
CA VAL A 39 -34.10 -13.04 -19.96
C VAL A 39 -33.60 -13.25 -18.53
N GLN A 40 -34.48 -13.44 -17.56
CA GLN A 40 -34.08 -13.66 -16.17
C GLN A 40 -33.36 -15.00 -15.96
N LEU A 41 -33.73 -16.04 -16.69
CA LEU A 41 -33.01 -17.33 -16.68
C LEU A 41 -31.65 -17.25 -17.38
N VAL A 42 -31.56 -16.54 -18.51
CA VAL A 42 -30.28 -16.31 -19.22
C VAL A 42 -29.35 -15.42 -18.38
N MET A 43 -29.89 -14.41 -17.70
CA MET A 43 -29.12 -13.59 -16.76
C MET A 43 -28.63 -14.42 -15.57
N ALA A 44 -29.48 -15.24 -14.96
CA ALA A 44 -29.12 -16.10 -13.83
C ALA A 44 -28.06 -17.16 -14.21
N THR A 45 -28.16 -17.76 -15.40
CA THR A 45 -27.16 -18.72 -15.90
C THR A 45 -25.85 -18.05 -16.30
N SER A 46 -25.90 -16.80 -16.79
CA SER A 46 -24.68 -16.01 -17.01
C SER A 46 -24.01 -15.67 -15.69
N GLU A 47 -24.76 -15.20 -14.68
CA GLU A 47 -24.25 -14.87 -13.35
C GLU A 47 -23.66 -16.09 -12.64
N SER A 48 -24.28 -17.28 -12.78
CA SER A 48 -23.75 -18.51 -12.20
C SER A 48 -22.41 -18.92 -12.84
N ASN A 49 -22.30 -18.84 -14.17
CA ASN A 49 -21.05 -19.15 -14.87
C ASN A 49 -19.95 -18.12 -14.55
N PHE A 50 -20.30 -16.84 -14.45
CA PHE A 50 -19.35 -15.80 -14.04
C PHE A 50 -18.83 -16.02 -12.63
N ASN A 51 -19.67 -16.45 -11.69
CA ASN A 51 -19.25 -16.69 -10.31
C ASN A 51 -18.36 -17.94 -10.18
N GLU A 52 -18.63 -18.97 -11.00
CA GLU A 52 -17.73 -20.12 -11.16
C GLU A 52 -16.35 -19.71 -11.71
N ASP A 53 -16.30 -18.84 -12.72
CA ASP A 53 -15.04 -18.33 -13.27
C ASP A 53 -14.22 -17.55 -12.22
N ILE A 54 -14.88 -16.69 -11.43
CA ILE A 54 -14.21 -15.95 -10.36
C ILE A 54 -13.63 -16.89 -9.31
N LYS A 55 -14.37 -17.94 -8.92
CA LYS A 55 -13.88 -18.92 -7.96
C LYS A 55 -12.68 -19.70 -8.52
N LYS A 56 -12.80 -20.14 -9.76
CA LYS A 56 -11.75 -20.87 -10.46
C LYS A 56 -10.46 -20.05 -10.58
N ASP A 57 -10.57 -18.74 -10.79
CA ASP A 57 -9.39 -17.91 -11.02
C ASP A 57 -8.77 -17.34 -9.74
N PHE A 58 -9.58 -16.95 -8.73
CA PHE A 58 -9.11 -16.10 -7.62
C PHE A 58 -9.30 -16.68 -6.21
N TYR A 59 -9.99 -17.80 -6.03
CA TYR A 59 -10.41 -18.27 -4.70
C TYR A 59 -9.33 -19.03 -3.94
N ILE A 60 -9.03 -18.64 -2.71
CA ILE A 60 -8.16 -19.37 -1.79
C ILE A 60 -9.02 -20.18 -0.82
N PRO A 61 -8.85 -21.52 -0.75
CA PRO A 61 -9.51 -22.37 0.24
C PRO A 61 -9.28 -21.93 1.68
N THR A 62 -10.28 -22.15 2.53
CA THR A 62 -10.29 -21.65 3.90
C THR A 62 -9.24 -22.35 4.76
N TYR A 63 -8.98 -23.65 4.57
CA TYR A 63 -7.93 -24.38 5.30
C TYR A 63 -6.52 -23.80 5.10
N ILE A 64 -6.29 -23.06 4.01
CA ILE A 64 -5.02 -22.36 3.75
C ILE A 64 -4.93 -21.07 4.56
N LEU A 65 -6.06 -20.38 4.75
CA LEU A 65 -6.14 -19.05 5.38
C LEU A 65 -6.31 -19.11 6.91
N SER A 66 -6.95 -20.17 7.42
CA SER A 66 -7.30 -20.33 8.83
C SER A 66 -7.27 -21.80 9.25
N GLU A 67 -6.44 -22.13 10.25
CA GLU A 67 -6.41 -23.48 10.83
C GLU A 67 -7.71 -23.84 11.57
N ASP A 68 -8.38 -22.85 12.16
CA ASP A 68 -9.57 -23.05 12.99
C ASP A 68 -10.88 -23.16 12.21
N ALA A 69 -10.83 -23.09 10.88
CA ALA A 69 -12.04 -23.13 10.07
C ALA A 69 -12.62 -24.55 10.01
N SER A 70 -13.91 -24.68 10.35
CA SER A 70 -14.63 -25.94 10.21
C SER A 70 -14.65 -26.39 8.75
N GLN A 71 -14.40 -27.69 8.50
CA GLN A 71 -14.40 -28.29 7.15
C GLN A 71 -15.70 -28.04 6.35
N SER A 72 -16.78 -27.60 7.00
CA SER A 72 -18.04 -27.20 6.37
C SER A 72 -17.97 -25.90 5.56
N ASP A 73 -16.99 -25.02 5.85
CA ASP A 73 -16.83 -23.72 5.16
C ASP A 73 -15.95 -23.83 3.91
N ASP A 74 -15.39 -25.02 3.62
CA ASP A 74 -14.39 -25.18 2.58
C ASP A 74 -14.97 -25.67 1.25
N VAL A 75 -14.80 -24.84 0.22
CA VAL A 75 -15.15 -25.21 -1.15
C VAL A 75 -14.01 -26.07 -1.70
N LYS A 76 -14.28 -27.36 -1.99
CA LYS A 76 -13.33 -28.21 -2.71
C LYS A 76 -13.21 -27.72 -4.15
N LEU A 77 -12.08 -27.09 -4.46
CA LEU A 77 -11.74 -26.71 -5.83
C LEU A 77 -11.14 -27.90 -6.58
N PRO A 78 -11.50 -28.11 -7.86
CA PRO A 78 -10.98 -29.22 -8.66
C PRO A 78 -9.51 -29.03 -9.07
N ASP A 79 -9.03 -27.79 -9.15
CA ASP A 79 -7.64 -27.44 -9.49
C ASP A 79 -7.21 -26.17 -8.75
N VAL A 80 -5.91 -25.92 -8.69
CA VAL A 80 -5.31 -24.71 -8.11
C VAL A 80 -5.72 -23.50 -8.95
N PRO A 81 -6.21 -22.41 -8.32
CA PRO A 81 -6.62 -21.22 -9.05
C PRO A 81 -5.53 -20.65 -9.95
N THR A 82 -5.95 -20.01 -11.04
CA THR A 82 -5.04 -19.37 -12.01
C THR A 82 -4.23 -18.24 -11.36
N CYS A 83 -4.89 -17.43 -10.53
CA CYS A 83 -4.35 -16.24 -9.90
C CYS A 83 -5.01 -16.04 -8.52
N PRO A 84 -4.69 -16.88 -7.52
CA PRO A 84 -5.23 -16.73 -6.16
C PRO A 84 -4.88 -15.35 -5.61
N VAL A 85 -5.86 -14.65 -5.03
CA VAL A 85 -5.71 -13.26 -4.59
C VAL A 85 -6.04 -13.09 -3.12
N LEU A 86 -5.10 -12.51 -2.38
CA LEU A 86 -5.28 -12.04 -1.01
C LEU A 86 -5.55 -10.53 -1.02
N VAL A 87 -6.62 -10.06 -0.38
CA VAL A 87 -7.04 -8.65 -0.46
C VAL A 87 -6.93 -7.98 0.91
N PHE A 88 -6.19 -6.87 1.00
CA PHE A 88 -6.12 -6.00 2.18
C PHE A 88 -6.78 -4.66 1.86
N ILE A 89 -7.72 -4.22 2.69
CA ILE A 89 -8.49 -3.00 2.46
C ILE A 89 -8.46 -2.16 3.72
N ASN A 90 -8.10 -0.88 3.60
CA ASN A 90 -8.36 0.08 4.66
C ASN A 90 -9.77 0.64 4.47
N SER A 91 -10.74 0.13 5.24
CA SER A 91 -12.16 0.48 5.11
C SER A 91 -12.45 1.98 5.28
N LYS A 92 -11.60 2.70 6.02
CA LYS A 92 -11.72 4.16 6.24
C LYS A 92 -11.16 5.01 5.10
N SER A 93 -10.45 4.41 4.14
CA SER A 93 -9.85 5.14 3.02
C SER A 93 -10.89 5.57 1.98
N GLY A 94 -10.59 6.66 1.26
CA GLY A 94 -11.40 7.14 0.14
C GLY A 94 -12.76 7.73 0.50
N GLY A 95 -13.01 8.10 1.77
CA GLY A 95 -14.30 8.66 2.17
C GLY A 95 -15.44 7.64 2.12
N GLN A 96 -15.21 6.45 2.69
CA GLN A 96 -16.08 5.26 2.70
C GLN A 96 -15.99 4.33 1.49
N LEU A 97 -15.29 4.71 0.41
CA LEU A 97 -15.05 3.81 -0.72
C LEU A 97 -14.36 2.50 -0.31
N GLY A 98 -13.51 2.53 0.72
CA GLY A 98 -12.89 1.33 1.27
C GLY A 98 -13.90 0.36 1.90
N GLY A 99 -14.92 0.87 2.59
CA GLY A 99 -15.99 0.06 3.18
C GLY A 99 -16.85 -0.62 2.11
N ASP A 100 -17.20 0.12 1.05
CA ASP A 100 -17.95 -0.44 -0.07
C ASP A 100 -17.15 -1.54 -0.78
N LEU A 101 -15.86 -1.28 -1.07
CA LEU A 101 -14.97 -2.28 -1.65
C LEU A 101 -14.85 -3.52 -0.78
N LEU A 102 -14.75 -3.37 0.54
CA LEU A 102 -14.67 -4.50 1.46
C LEU A 102 -15.88 -5.42 1.28
N ASN A 103 -17.09 -4.86 1.27
CA ASN A 103 -18.32 -5.62 1.08
C ASN A 103 -18.36 -6.32 -0.29
N THR A 104 -17.98 -5.61 -1.36
CA THR A 104 -18.00 -6.16 -2.72
C THR A 104 -16.99 -7.28 -2.90
N TYR A 105 -15.75 -7.12 -2.43
CA TYR A 105 -14.78 -8.21 -2.44
C TYR A 105 -15.26 -9.40 -1.63
N GLN A 106 -15.82 -9.20 -0.43
CA GLN A 106 -16.37 -10.28 0.40
C GLN A 106 -17.58 -11.00 -0.24
N SER A 107 -18.34 -10.34 -1.12
CA SER A 107 -19.42 -11.00 -1.87
C SER A 107 -18.94 -11.85 -3.05
N LEU A 108 -17.74 -11.58 -3.57
CA LEU A 108 -17.18 -12.25 -4.76
C LEU A 108 -16.16 -13.34 -4.40
N LEU A 109 -15.47 -13.16 -3.28
CA LEU A 109 -14.31 -13.93 -2.86
C LEU A 109 -14.59 -14.68 -1.56
N ASN A 110 -13.66 -15.57 -1.17
CA ASN A 110 -13.70 -16.12 0.18
C ASN A 110 -13.65 -14.99 1.22
N LYS A 111 -14.61 -14.90 2.15
CA LYS A 111 -14.59 -13.88 3.21
C LYS A 111 -13.30 -13.89 4.02
N TYR A 112 -12.65 -15.05 4.14
CA TYR A 112 -11.38 -15.22 4.85
C TYR A 112 -10.16 -14.77 4.04
N GLN A 113 -10.30 -14.41 2.75
CA GLN A 113 -9.22 -13.88 1.92
C GLN A 113 -9.27 -12.35 1.75
N VAL A 114 -10.23 -11.70 2.41
CA VAL A 114 -10.45 -10.24 2.34
C VAL A 114 -10.38 -9.64 3.74
N PHE A 115 -9.29 -8.91 4.01
CA PHE A 115 -8.94 -8.39 5.32
C PHE A 115 -9.17 -6.88 5.42
N ASP A 116 -9.86 -6.45 6.47
CA ASP A 116 -9.93 -5.04 6.85
C ASP A 116 -8.71 -4.68 7.72
N LEU A 117 -7.86 -3.80 7.20
CA LEU A 117 -6.65 -3.31 7.87
C LEU A 117 -6.93 -2.50 9.13
N GLY A 118 -8.17 -2.06 9.34
CA GLY A 118 -8.62 -1.48 10.59
C GLY A 118 -8.90 -2.50 11.69
N LYS A 119 -9.01 -3.79 11.35
CA LYS A 119 -9.36 -4.90 12.27
C LYS A 119 -8.18 -5.83 12.53
N GLU A 120 -7.43 -6.18 11.48
CA GLU A 120 -6.27 -7.07 11.58
C GLU A 120 -5.10 -6.48 10.79
N THR A 121 -3.89 -6.59 11.35
CA THR A 121 -2.68 -6.04 10.73
C THR A 121 -2.15 -6.97 9.63
N PRO A 122 -1.51 -6.45 8.56
CA PRO A 122 -0.96 -7.30 7.52
C PRO A 122 0.14 -8.24 8.02
N ASP A 123 0.89 -7.86 9.05
CA ASP A 123 1.93 -8.74 9.63
C ASP A 123 1.30 -9.99 10.24
N SER A 124 0.26 -9.85 11.07
CA SER A 124 -0.45 -10.99 11.67
C SER A 124 -1.00 -11.93 10.60
N VAL A 125 -1.69 -11.37 9.60
CA VAL A 125 -2.30 -12.16 8.51
C VAL A 125 -1.26 -12.90 7.69
N LEU A 126 -0.23 -12.20 7.21
CA LEU A 126 0.78 -12.81 6.35
C LEU A 126 1.63 -13.82 7.13
N HIS A 127 1.98 -13.53 8.38
CA HIS A 127 2.75 -14.47 9.19
C HIS A 127 1.94 -15.76 9.45
N ARG A 128 0.64 -15.66 9.74
CA ARG A 128 -0.25 -16.82 9.86
C ARG A 128 -0.34 -17.60 8.55
N LEU A 129 -0.55 -16.91 7.43
CA LEU A 129 -0.66 -17.53 6.12
C LEU A 129 0.61 -18.30 5.72
N TYR A 130 1.77 -17.67 5.79
CA TYR A 130 3.02 -18.31 5.35
C TYR A 130 3.47 -19.43 6.28
N LEU A 131 3.24 -19.33 7.59
CA LEU A 131 3.49 -20.44 8.51
C LEU A 131 2.60 -21.65 8.18
N ASN A 132 1.31 -21.41 7.89
CA ASN A 132 0.40 -22.48 7.52
C ASN A 132 0.76 -23.09 6.15
N LEU A 133 1.09 -22.26 5.15
CA LEU A 133 1.58 -22.75 3.86
C LEU A 133 2.84 -23.60 4.01
N GLU A 134 3.81 -23.20 4.83
CA GLU A 134 5.01 -23.98 5.10
C GLU A 134 4.68 -25.33 5.75
N LYS A 135 3.80 -25.34 6.76
CA LYS A 135 3.30 -26.56 7.41
C LYS A 135 2.61 -27.50 6.42
N LEU A 136 1.73 -26.98 5.56
CA LEU A 136 1.02 -27.76 4.54
C LEU A 136 1.99 -28.36 3.51
N LYS A 137 2.96 -27.57 3.02
CA LYS A 137 4.01 -28.06 2.12
C LYS A 137 4.84 -29.18 2.75
N ASN A 138 5.21 -29.03 4.03
CA ASN A 138 5.95 -30.06 4.76
C ASN A 138 5.14 -31.36 4.95
N ASN A 139 3.81 -31.27 4.97
CA ASN A 139 2.90 -32.41 5.04
C ASN A 139 2.61 -33.04 3.65
N GLY A 140 3.23 -32.54 2.58
CA GLY A 140 3.07 -33.07 1.22
C GLY A 140 1.89 -32.48 0.44
N ASP A 141 1.34 -31.34 0.86
CA ASP A 141 0.27 -30.66 0.15
C ASP A 141 0.82 -29.91 -1.10
N GLU A 142 0.78 -30.56 -2.26
CA GLU A 142 1.16 -29.94 -3.53
C GLU A 142 0.24 -28.79 -3.95
N PHE A 143 -1.02 -28.79 -3.49
CA PHE A 143 -1.96 -27.72 -3.82
C PHE A 143 -1.51 -26.42 -3.16
N ALA A 144 -1.13 -26.47 -1.88
CA ALA A 144 -0.60 -25.33 -1.14
C ALA A 144 0.67 -24.77 -1.79
N ALA A 145 1.60 -25.63 -2.21
CA ALA A 145 2.84 -25.22 -2.89
C ALA A 145 2.56 -24.44 -4.19
N LYS A 146 1.71 -24.99 -5.07
CA LYS A 146 1.34 -24.34 -6.35
C LYS A 146 0.53 -23.06 -6.13
N LEU A 147 -0.28 -23.00 -5.09
CA LEU A 147 -1.06 -21.82 -4.75
C LEU A 147 -0.14 -20.66 -4.31
N GLU A 148 0.85 -20.94 -3.47
CA GLU A 148 1.84 -19.94 -3.04
C GLU A 148 2.60 -19.33 -4.22
N GLU A 149 3.01 -20.16 -5.19
CA GLU A 149 3.71 -19.70 -6.39
C GLU A 149 2.88 -18.75 -7.27
N ARG A 150 1.55 -18.87 -7.24
CA ARG A 150 0.63 -18.06 -8.05
C ARG A 150 0.00 -16.90 -7.27
N LEU A 151 0.24 -16.82 -5.97
CA LEU A 151 -0.40 -15.88 -5.06
C LEU A 151 -0.08 -14.44 -5.45
N ARG A 152 -1.12 -13.61 -5.56
CA ARG A 152 -1.01 -12.15 -5.68
C ARG A 152 -1.71 -11.48 -4.51
N ILE A 153 -1.24 -10.28 -4.16
CA ILE A 153 -1.86 -9.47 -3.12
C ILE A 153 -2.46 -8.21 -3.74
N ILE A 154 -3.65 -7.82 -3.27
CA ILE A 154 -4.25 -6.52 -3.56
C ILE A 154 -4.25 -5.70 -2.28
N VAL A 155 -3.83 -4.44 -2.35
CA VAL A 155 -3.97 -3.48 -1.25
C VAL A 155 -4.77 -2.27 -1.68
N ALA A 156 -5.87 -1.99 -0.98
CA ALA A 156 -6.74 -0.85 -1.24
C ALA A 156 -6.61 0.19 -0.13
N GLY A 157 -6.11 1.37 -0.49
CA GLY A 157 -5.84 2.44 0.47
C GLY A 157 -5.12 3.63 -0.15
N GLY A 158 -4.59 4.51 0.71
CA GLY A 158 -3.64 5.55 0.29
C GLY A 158 -2.21 5.04 0.27
N ASP A 159 -1.26 5.92 -0.07
CA ASP A 159 0.16 5.59 -0.17
C ASP A 159 0.74 5.03 1.14
N GLY A 160 0.28 5.50 2.31
CA GLY A 160 0.68 4.95 3.60
C GLY A 160 0.20 3.51 3.84
N THR A 161 -1.02 3.17 3.39
CA THR A 161 -1.55 1.80 3.48
C THR A 161 -0.76 0.85 2.59
N ALA A 162 -0.49 1.27 1.34
CA ALA A 162 0.34 0.49 0.43
C ALA A 162 1.76 0.31 1.03
N GLY A 163 2.40 1.41 1.44
CA GLY A 163 3.73 1.38 2.07
C GLY A 163 3.84 0.50 3.30
N TRP A 164 2.78 0.42 4.12
CA TRP A 164 2.73 -0.50 5.26
C TRP A 164 2.82 -1.96 4.82
N LEU A 165 1.98 -2.39 3.88
CA LEU A 165 2.01 -3.76 3.37
C LEU A 165 3.35 -4.07 2.68
N LEU A 166 3.91 -3.13 1.92
CA LEU A 166 5.25 -3.25 1.31
C LEU A 166 6.33 -3.52 2.37
N GLY A 167 6.29 -2.78 3.48
CA GLY A 167 7.16 -2.97 4.63
C GLY A 167 7.08 -4.37 5.19
N VAL A 168 5.87 -4.82 5.50
CA VAL A 168 5.63 -6.16 6.05
C VAL A 168 6.16 -7.26 5.12
N VAL A 169 5.83 -7.20 3.82
CA VAL A 169 6.29 -8.21 2.85
C VAL A 169 7.82 -8.21 2.71
N SER A 170 8.45 -7.03 2.75
CA SER A 170 9.90 -6.90 2.75
C SER A 170 10.55 -7.51 3.99
N ASP A 171 9.92 -7.35 5.16
CA ASP A 171 10.45 -7.83 6.45
C ASP A 171 10.32 -9.35 6.63
N LEU A 172 9.33 -9.97 5.98
CA LEU A 172 9.15 -11.43 5.97
C LEU A 172 10.31 -12.18 5.27
N LYS A 173 11.10 -11.50 4.42
CA LYS A 173 12.25 -12.09 3.71
C LYS A 173 11.92 -13.39 2.95
N LEU A 174 10.74 -13.45 2.37
CA LEU A 174 10.29 -14.57 1.55
C LEU A 174 11.26 -14.81 0.39
N SER A 175 11.51 -16.08 0.04
CA SER A 175 12.35 -16.44 -1.10
C SER A 175 11.74 -15.97 -2.42
N GLN A 176 10.41 -16.05 -2.53
CA GLN A 176 9.60 -15.53 -3.63
C GLN A 176 8.47 -14.67 -3.04
N PRO A 177 8.66 -13.35 -2.85
CA PRO A 177 7.60 -12.48 -2.37
C PRO A 177 6.50 -12.36 -3.44
N PRO A 178 5.21 -12.38 -3.04
CA PRO A 178 4.11 -12.30 -3.97
C PRO A 178 4.04 -10.91 -4.59
N PRO A 179 3.63 -10.78 -5.86
CA PRO A 179 3.38 -9.49 -6.46
C PRO A 179 2.20 -8.78 -5.78
N ILE A 180 2.28 -7.46 -5.66
CA ILE A 180 1.21 -6.67 -5.03
C ILE A 180 0.66 -5.62 -5.99
N ALA A 181 -0.66 -5.59 -6.14
CA ALA A 181 -1.41 -4.57 -6.85
C ALA A 181 -2.01 -3.55 -5.88
N THR A 182 -1.99 -2.27 -6.24
CA THR A 182 -2.45 -1.19 -5.37
C THR A 182 -3.70 -0.53 -5.93
N VAL A 183 -4.80 -0.55 -5.18
CA VAL A 183 -6.05 0.16 -5.52
C VAL A 183 -5.99 1.58 -4.94
N PRO A 184 -6.05 2.63 -5.78
CA PRO A 184 -5.92 4.01 -5.35
C PRO A 184 -7.18 4.54 -4.62
N LEU A 185 -7.15 4.54 -3.28
CA LEU A 185 -8.21 5.12 -2.42
C LEU A 185 -7.77 6.38 -1.66
N GLY A 186 -6.52 6.80 -1.80
CA GLY A 186 -5.99 8.01 -1.17
C GLY A 186 -6.23 9.29 -1.97
N THR A 187 -5.69 10.40 -1.47
CA THR A 187 -5.76 11.72 -2.13
C THR A 187 -4.69 11.88 -3.21
N GLY A 188 -3.44 11.52 -2.91
CA GLY A 188 -2.29 11.62 -3.83
C GLY A 188 -2.21 10.44 -4.78
N ASN A 189 -2.23 9.21 -4.23
CA ASN A 189 -2.12 7.94 -4.97
C ASN A 189 -0.86 7.89 -5.83
N ASN A 190 0.27 8.33 -5.26
CA ASN A 190 1.53 8.40 -5.97
C ASN A 190 2.11 7.00 -6.22
N LEU A 191 1.97 6.07 -5.26
CA LEU A 191 2.41 4.67 -5.42
C LEU A 191 1.60 3.95 -6.50
N PRO A 192 0.24 3.88 -6.43
CA PRO A 192 -0.55 3.29 -7.50
C PRO A 192 -0.29 3.89 -8.88
N PHE A 193 -0.09 5.20 -8.97
CA PHE A 193 0.26 5.84 -10.22
C PHE A 193 1.63 5.42 -10.75
N SER A 194 2.65 5.41 -9.89
CA SER A 194 4.01 5.02 -10.27
C SER A 194 4.10 3.55 -10.67
N PHE A 195 3.25 2.71 -10.08
CA PHE A 195 3.12 1.30 -10.46
C PHE A 195 2.15 1.09 -11.64
N GLY A 196 1.60 2.12 -12.26
CA GLY A 196 0.76 1.99 -13.45
C GLY A 196 -0.70 1.56 -13.21
N TRP A 197 -1.19 1.59 -11.97
CA TRP A 197 -2.60 1.36 -11.62
C TRP A 197 -3.46 2.63 -11.76
N GLY A 198 -2.82 3.79 -11.91
CA GLY A 198 -3.47 5.08 -12.08
C GLY A 198 -3.80 5.79 -10.76
N LYS A 199 -4.33 7.01 -10.85
CA LYS A 199 -4.62 7.87 -9.68
C LYS A 199 -6.05 7.79 -9.16
N LYS A 200 -6.97 7.24 -9.95
CA LYS A 200 -8.41 7.23 -9.67
C LYS A 200 -8.84 5.82 -9.29
N ASN A 201 -9.70 5.74 -8.28
CA ASN A 201 -10.34 4.48 -7.89
C ASN A 201 -11.03 3.85 -9.14
N PRO A 202 -10.79 2.57 -9.46
CA PRO A 202 -11.47 1.89 -10.56
C PRO A 202 -12.98 1.76 -10.39
N GLY A 203 -13.52 1.98 -9.19
CA GLY A 203 -14.94 1.84 -8.85
C GLY A 203 -15.11 0.84 -7.71
N THR A 204 -16.26 0.87 -7.04
CA THR A 204 -16.56 0.00 -5.88
C THR A 204 -17.65 -1.03 -6.17
N ASP A 205 -18.36 -0.91 -7.30
CA ASP A 205 -19.37 -1.87 -7.71
C ASP A 205 -18.75 -3.20 -8.18
N GLN A 206 -19.60 -4.23 -8.24
CA GLN A 206 -19.21 -5.59 -8.58
C GLN A 206 -18.47 -5.68 -9.93
N ASN A 207 -18.94 -4.98 -10.96
CA ASN A 207 -18.32 -5.02 -12.29
C ASN A 207 -16.95 -4.36 -12.30
N SER A 208 -16.81 -3.24 -11.58
CA SER A 208 -15.52 -2.56 -11.41
C SER A 208 -14.50 -3.44 -10.66
N VAL A 209 -14.93 -4.13 -9.61
CA VAL A 209 -14.07 -5.06 -8.84
C VAL A 209 -13.65 -6.25 -9.70
N ILE A 210 -14.57 -6.87 -10.44
CA ILE A 210 -14.25 -7.96 -11.37
C ILE A 210 -13.30 -7.48 -12.47
N SER A 211 -13.54 -6.31 -13.04
CA SER A 211 -12.63 -5.71 -14.04
C SER A 211 -11.22 -5.51 -13.46
N PHE A 212 -11.13 -5.08 -12.20
CA PHE A 212 -9.84 -4.92 -11.53
C PHE A 212 -9.16 -6.26 -11.27
N LEU A 213 -9.87 -7.29 -10.80
CA LEU A 213 -9.33 -8.65 -10.62
C LEU A 213 -8.74 -9.21 -11.92
N LYS A 214 -9.46 -9.04 -13.05
CA LYS A 214 -8.95 -9.43 -14.38
C LYS A 214 -7.68 -8.67 -14.76
N LYS A 215 -7.64 -7.35 -14.53
CA LYS A 215 -6.41 -6.56 -14.72
C LYS A 215 -5.27 -7.04 -13.83
N VAL A 216 -5.56 -7.44 -12.59
CA VAL A 216 -4.57 -8.00 -11.67
C VAL A 216 -4.02 -9.31 -12.21
N MET A 217 -4.86 -10.20 -12.76
CA MET A 217 -4.43 -11.44 -13.39
C MET A 217 -3.55 -11.18 -14.64
N ASP A 218 -3.98 -10.29 -15.52
CA ASP A 218 -3.34 -10.02 -16.82
C ASP A 218 -2.10 -9.13 -16.74
N ALA A 219 -1.83 -8.48 -15.60
CA ALA A 219 -0.70 -7.58 -15.48
C ALA A 219 0.65 -8.32 -15.71
N LYS A 220 1.72 -7.58 -16.06
CA LYS A 220 3.13 -8.07 -16.17
C LYS A 220 4.08 -7.73 -15.00
N GLU A 221 4.83 -8.73 -14.49
CA GLU A 221 5.72 -8.56 -13.33
C GLU A 221 6.91 -7.62 -13.68
N MET A 222 7.35 -6.79 -12.74
CA MET A 222 8.33 -5.71 -12.88
C MET A 222 9.05 -5.52 -11.56
N LYS A 223 10.36 -5.35 -11.54
CA LYS A 223 11.05 -5.21 -10.27
C LYS A 223 11.03 -3.75 -9.75
N ILE A 224 10.83 -3.50 -8.45
CA ILE A 224 10.98 -2.20 -7.79
C ILE A 224 12.07 -2.25 -6.74
N ASP A 225 12.68 -1.10 -6.58
CA ASP A 225 13.63 -0.81 -5.55
C ASP A 225 12.94 -0.33 -4.27
N SER A 226 13.57 -0.61 -3.14
CA SER A 226 13.19 -0.07 -1.84
C SER A 226 14.33 0.78 -1.30
N TRP A 227 13.99 1.94 -0.75
CA TRP A 227 14.94 2.79 -0.05
C TRP A 227 14.88 2.48 1.43
N HIS A 228 16.05 2.32 2.05
CA HIS A 228 16.16 2.14 3.50
C HIS A 228 16.75 3.40 4.11
N ILE A 229 16.05 3.96 5.09
CA ILE A 229 16.50 5.11 5.85
C ILE A 229 16.98 4.68 7.22
N LEU A 230 18.12 5.22 7.64
CA LEU A 230 18.58 5.23 9.02
C LEU A 230 18.60 6.68 9.50
N MET A 231 17.82 7.00 10.52
CA MET A 231 17.71 8.32 11.08
C MET A 231 18.13 8.32 12.55
N ARG A 232 19.10 9.17 12.91
CA ARG A 232 19.54 9.35 14.29
C ARG A 232 19.17 10.75 14.76
N MET A 233 18.39 10.83 15.82
CA MET A 233 17.90 12.08 16.40
C MET A 233 18.35 12.19 17.85
N ARG A 234 18.83 13.36 18.27
CA ARG A 234 19.20 13.60 19.68
C ARG A 234 17.97 13.40 20.59
N ALA A 235 18.14 12.59 21.64
CA ALA A 235 17.15 12.45 22.70
C ALA A 235 17.04 13.79 23.45
N SER A 236 15.82 14.30 23.58
CA SER A 236 15.53 15.54 24.31
C SER A 236 16.03 15.44 25.76
N LYS A 237 16.76 16.44 26.26
CA LYS A 237 17.26 16.50 27.65
C LYS A 237 16.46 17.44 28.58
N GLU A 238 15.67 18.39 28.05
CA GLU A 238 14.77 19.30 28.81
C GLU A 238 14.04 20.25 27.84
N GLY A 239 12.72 20.48 28.01
CA GLY A 239 11.93 21.50 27.27
C GLY A 239 10.61 20.98 26.68
N CYS A 240 9.59 21.87 26.61
CA CYS A 240 8.16 21.67 26.21
C CYS A 240 7.92 21.13 24.78
N CYS A 241 8.93 20.58 24.13
CA CYS A 241 8.69 19.56 23.12
C CYS A 241 8.69 18.24 23.88
N ASP A 242 7.56 17.95 24.54
CA ASP A 242 7.24 16.62 25.05
C ASP A 242 7.71 15.61 24.01
N PRO A 243 8.39 14.53 24.44
CA PRO A 243 8.93 13.56 23.51
C PRO A 243 7.79 13.19 22.58
N ILE A 244 8.01 13.28 21.27
CA ILE A 244 7.13 12.59 20.33
C ILE A 244 7.17 11.17 20.85
N ALA A 245 6.12 10.79 21.58
CA ALA A 245 6.05 9.51 22.22
C ALA A 245 6.23 8.49 21.08
N PRO A 246 6.80 7.31 21.32
CA PRO A 246 6.97 6.27 20.29
C PRO A 246 5.66 5.84 19.56
N LEU A 247 4.53 6.50 19.82
CA LEU A 247 3.17 6.06 19.55
C LEU A 247 2.63 6.36 18.16
N GLU A 248 3.31 7.13 17.30
CA GLU A 248 2.84 7.29 15.92
C GLU A 248 3.97 7.38 14.88
N LEU A 249 4.98 6.51 14.99
CA LEU A 249 5.81 6.26 13.82
C LEU A 249 4.93 5.73 12.68
N PRO A 250 5.14 6.17 11.43
CA PRO A 250 4.57 5.50 10.27
C PRO A 250 4.88 4.00 10.36
N HIS A 251 3.95 3.14 9.93
CA HIS A 251 4.12 1.69 10.06
C HIS A 251 5.39 1.13 9.38
N SER A 252 5.99 1.87 8.46
CA SER A 252 7.24 1.51 7.80
C SER A 252 8.51 1.97 8.53
N LEU A 253 8.39 2.62 9.69
CA LEU A 253 9.49 3.13 10.52
C LEU A 253 9.45 2.48 11.92
N HIS A 254 10.61 2.00 12.37
CA HIS A 254 10.79 1.35 13.66
C HIS A 254 11.90 2.02 14.45
N ALA A 255 11.67 2.19 15.77
CA ALA A 255 12.71 2.62 16.69
C ALA A 255 13.68 1.47 16.96
N PHE A 256 14.96 1.68 16.65
CA PHE A 256 16.03 0.70 16.76
C PHE A 256 16.89 1.05 17.99
N HIS A 257 16.75 0.27 19.07
CA HIS A 257 17.39 0.55 20.36
C HIS A 257 18.79 -0.07 20.51
N ARG A 258 19.18 -1.03 19.66
CA ARG A 258 20.46 -1.75 19.76
C ARG A 258 21.40 -1.40 18.61
N VAL A 259 22.03 -0.24 18.66
CA VAL A 259 23.22 0.02 17.84
C VAL A 259 24.38 -0.75 18.49
N SER A 260 25.16 -1.50 17.70
CA SER A 260 26.34 -2.20 18.24
C SER A 260 27.27 -1.20 18.93
N PRO A 261 27.86 -1.52 20.10
CA PRO A 261 28.90 -0.68 20.71
C PRO A 261 30.10 -0.44 19.79
N SER A 262 30.28 -1.31 18.80
CA SER A 262 31.33 -1.25 17.78
C SER A 262 30.97 -0.45 16.52
N ASP A 263 29.79 0.17 16.46
CA ASP A 263 29.45 1.11 15.38
C ASP A 263 30.09 2.46 15.70
N ASP A 264 31.11 2.86 14.94
CA ASP A 264 31.82 4.15 15.08
C ASP A 264 30.88 5.36 15.02
N LEU A 265 29.65 5.17 14.55
CA LEU A 265 28.64 6.20 14.40
C LEU A 265 27.58 6.18 15.51
N ASN A 266 27.72 5.30 16.52
CA ASN A 266 26.86 5.28 17.70
C ASN A 266 27.11 6.55 18.54
N VAL A 267 26.14 7.45 18.60
CA VAL A 267 26.26 8.72 19.34
C VAL A 267 25.43 8.59 20.62
N GLU A 268 26.10 8.68 21.77
CA GLU A 268 25.46 8.66 23.08
C GLU A 268 24.41 9.78 23.18
N GLY A 269 23.21 9.43 23.66
CA GLY A 269 22.08 10.37 23.77
C GLY A 269 21.30 10.61 22.47
N CYS A 270 21.34 9.70 21.50
CA CYS A 270 20.50 9.72 20.30
C CYS A 270 19.58 8.49 20.19
N HIS A 271 18.35 8.67 19.71
CA HIS A 271 17.48 7.59 19.25
C HIS A 271 17.74 7.29 17.77
N THR A 272 17.78 6.02 17.41
CA THR A 272 17.92 5.57 16.03
C THR A 272 16.58 5.03 15.53
N PHE A 273 16.17 5.45 14.34
CA PHE A 273 14.99 4.99 13.62
C PHE A 273 15.43 4.38 12.30
N ARG A 274 14.78 3.30 11.91
CA ARG A 274 15.04 2.61 10.64
C ARG A 274 13.72 2.31 9.95
N GLY A 275 13.68 2.48 8.63
CA GLY A 275 12.48 2.14 7.87
C GLY A 275 12.69 2.01 6.37
N GLY A 276 11.68 1.46 5.71
CA GLY A 276 11.60 1.32 4.26
C GLY A 276 10.65 2.35 3.65
N PHE A 277 10.96 2.83 2.44
CA PHE A 277 10.04 3.63 1.63
C PHE A 277 10.20 3.33 0.12
N TRP A 278 9.10 3.52 -0.63
CA TRP A 278 8.97 3.12 -2.04
C TRP A 278 8.59 4.28 -2.98
N ASN A 279 8.57 5.51 -2.47
CA ASN A 279 8.16 6.67 -3.24
C ASN A 279 9.19 7.80 -3.08
N TYR A 280 9.11 8.56 -1.99
CA TYR A 280 10.05 9.61 -1.67
C TYR A 280 10.19 9.77 -0.16
N PHE A 281 11.30 10.37 0.24
CA PHE A 281 11.53 10.90 1.57
C PHE A 281 11.71 12.41 1.45
N SER A 282 11.05 13.18 2.30
CA SER A 282 11.16 14.63 2.30
C SER A 282 11.46 15.20 3.67
N MET A 283 12.17 16.33 3.67
CA MET A 283 12.47 17.14 4.84
C MET A 283 12.39 18.63 4.49
N GLY A 284 12.17 19.48 5.48
CA GLY A 284 11.97 20.92 5.28
C GLY A 284 10.54 21.26 4.85
N MET A 285 10.40 22.22 3.94
CA MET A 285 9.10 22.83 3.59
C MET A 285 8.05 21.82 3.09
N ASP A 286 8.44 20.87 2.22
CA ASP A 286 7.52 19.83 1.74
C ASP A 286 6.98 18.97 2.90
N ALA A 287 7.86 18.57 3.81
CA ALA A 287 7.49 17.80 4.98
C ALA A 287 6.62 18.62 5.96
N GLN A 288 6.88 19.91 6.10
CA GLN A 288 6.06 20.82 6.93
C GLN A 288 4.63 20.96 6.40
N VAL A 289 4.47 21.13 5.09
CA VAL A 289 3.16 21.23 4.43
C VAL A 289 2.42 19.89 4.52
N SER A 290 3.12 18.78 4.26
CA SER A 290 2.59 17.43 4.42
C SER A 290 2.13 17.15 5.85
N TYR A 291 2.92 17.56 6.84
CA TYR A 291 2.58 17.43 8.26
C TYR A 291 1.34 18.24 8.62
N ALA A 292 1.29 19.53 8.25
CA ALA A 292 0.13 20.38 8.51
C ALA A 292 -1.15 19.82 7.88
N PHE A 293 -1.08 19.35 6.63
CA PHE A 293 -2.20 18.70 5.96
C PHE A 293 -2.67 17.44 6.70
N HIS A 294 -1.73 16.59 7.12
CA HIS A 294 -2.05 15.37 7.86
C HIS A 294 -2.65 15.64 9.23
N SER A 295 -2.12 16.63 9.97
CA SER A 295 -2.67 17.07 11.26
C SER A 295 -4.09 17.61 11.12
N GLU A 296 -4.34 18.49 10.13
CA GLU A 296 -5.69 19.01 9.85
C GLU A 296 -6.65 17.87 9.51
N ARG A 297 -6.21 16.89 8.72
CA ARG A 297 -7.00 15.70 8.37
C ARG A 297 -7.31 14.81 9.57
N LYS A 298 -6.38 14.68 10.52
CA LYS A 298 -6.62 13.94 11.76
C LYS A 298 -7.61 14.65 12.68
N MET A 299 -7.54 15.98 12.75
CA MET A 299 -8.42 16.79 13.59
C MET A 299 -9.84 16.92 13.02
N HIS A 300 -9.97 16.97 11.69
CA HIS A 300 -11.23 17.24 10.99
C HIS A 300 -11.53 16.22 9.88
N PRO A 301 -11.58 14.90 10.16
CA PRO A 301 -11.72 13.87 9.13
C PRO A 301 -12.96 14.05 8.24
N GLU A 302 -14.02 14.68 8.75
CA GLU A 302 -15.25 15.00 8.03
C GLU A 302 -15.04 15.91 6.81
N LYS A 303 -14.03 16.79 6.86
CA LYS A 303 -13.69 17.70 5.76
C LYS A 303 -12.91 17.01 4.63
N PHE A 304 -12.32 15.84 4.90
CA PHE A 304 -11.36 15.20 3.99
C PHE A 304 -11.89 13.98 3.24
N LYS A 305 -13.20 13.96 2.94
CA LYS A 305 -13.85 12.84 2.24
C LYS A 305 -13.70 12.88 0.72
N ASN A 306 -13.37 14.03 0.14
CA ASN A 306 -13.33 14.22 -1.31
C ASN A 306 -11.90 14.51 -1.80
N GLN A 307 -11.43 13.73 -2.79
CA GLN A 307 -10.08 13.86 -3.33
C GLN A 307 -9.75 15.27 -3.86
N LEU A 308 -10.67 15.93 -4.55
CA LEU A 308 -10.46 17.28 -5.10
C LEU A 308 -10.37 18.33 -3.97
N VAL A 309 -11.25 18.23 -2.97
CA VAL A 309 -11.22 19.12 -1.79
C VAL A 309 -9.90 18.95 -1.03
N ASN A 310 -9.44 17.71 -0.88
CA ASN A 310 -8.18 17.40 -0.22
C ASN A 310 -6.99 17.97 -0.99
N GLN A 311 -6.96 17.81 -2.32
CA GLN A 311 -5.93 18.39 -3.19
C GLN A 311 -5.91 19.92 -3.13
N SER A 312 -7.09 20.56 -3.13
CA SER A 312 -7.21 22.02 -2.99
C SER A 312 -6.72 22.51 -1.63
N THR A 313 -7.04 21.79 -0.56
CA THR A 313 -6.58 22.10 0.80
C THR A 313 -5.05 21.99 0.90
N TYR A 314 -4.47 20.94 0.32
CA TYR A 314 -3.01 20.76 0.25
C TYR A 314 -2.33 21.92 -0.50
N ALA A 315 -2.87 22.31 -1.67
CA ALA A 315 -2.35 23.43 -2.43
C ALA A 315 -2.43 24.75 -1.65
N ARG A 316 -3.56 25.00 -0.96
CA ARG A 316 -3.75 26.18 -0.10
C ARG A 316 -2.70 26.22 1.01
N LEU A 317 -2.46 25.09 1.70
CA LEU A 317 -1.45 25.00 2.75
C LEU A 317 -0.05 25.31 2.20
N GLY A 318 0.30 24.75 1.05
CA GLY A 318 1.56 25.05 0.36
C GLY A 318 1.74 26.53 0.06
N CYS A 319 0.69 27.20 -0.44
CA CYS A 319 0.70 28.65 -0.66
C CYS A 319 0.87 29.44 0.65
N THR A 320 0.09 29.12 1.69
CA THR A 320 0.11 29.87 2.96
C THR A 320 1.41 29.71 3.74
N GLN A 321 2.11 28.59 3.56
CA GLN A 321 3.43 28.37 4.17
C GLN A 321 4.58 28.97 3.34
N GLY A 322 4.27 29.70 2.27
CA GLY A 322 5.27 30.43 1.49
C GLY A 322 6.11 29.55 0.56
N TRP A 323 5.68 28.32 0.26
CA TRP A 323 6.43 27.41 -0.64
C TRP A 323 6.77 28.08 -1.97
N PHE A 324 5.78 28.72 -2.60
CA PHE A 324 5.96 29.39 -3.90
C PHE A 324 6.78 30.70 -3.84
N PHE A 325 7.01 31.24 -2.64
CA PHE A 325 7.77 32.47 -2.42
C PHE A 325 9.01 32.25 -1.54
N ALA A 326 9.44 30.99 -1.40
CA ALA A 326 10.45 30.65 -0.41
C ALA A 326 11.79 31.36 -0.64
N SER A 327 12.19 31.53 -1.90
CA SER A 327 13.39 32.29 -2.30
C SER A 327 13.33 33.78 -2.00
N LEU A 328 12.13 34.34 -1.80
CA LEU A 328 11.91 35.76 -1.54
C LEU A 328 11.68 36.06 -0.05
N VAL A 329 11.20 35.07 0.72
CA VAL A 329 10.71 35.27 2.08
C VAL A 329 11.58 34.57 3.13
N HIS A 330 12.28 33.48 2.78
CA HIS A 330 13.12 32.77 3.74
C HIS A 330 14.55 33.32 3.78
N PRO A 331 15.08 33.64 4.98
CA PRO A 331 16.46 34.05 5.11
C PRO A 331 17.38 32.87 4.76
N SER A 332 18.52 33.17 4.12
CA SER A 332 19.54 32.18 3.75
C SER A 332 20.05 31.38 4.94
N SER A 333 19.94 31.92 6.16
CA SER A 333 20.25 31.23 7.43
C SER A 333 19.42 29.98 7.72
N ARG A 334 18.28 29.82 7.03
CA ARG A 334 17.40 28.65 7.15
C ARG A 334 17.53 27.69 5.96
N ASN A 335 18.47 27.92 5.04
CA ASN A 335 18.75 27.01 3.94
C ASN A 335 19.34 25.70 4.48
N ILE A 336 18.91 24.56 3.92
CA ILE A 336 19.37 23.23 4.33
C ILE A 336 20.90 23.07 4.26
N ALA A 337 21.58 23.76 3.32
CA ALA A 337 23.03 23.78 3.21
C ALA A 337 23.73 24.39 4.43
N GLN A 338 23.02 25.20 5.23
CA GLN A 338 23.53 25.74 6.50
C GLN A 338 23.17 24.87 7.71
N LEU A 339 22.13 24.04 7.57
CA LEU A 339 21.56 23.25 8.67
C LEU A 339 22.03 21.80 8.68
N ALA A 340 22.36 21.24 7.51
CA ALA A 340 22.73 19.85 7.34
C ALA A 340 23.85 19.68 6.33
N LYS A 341 24.78 18.79 6.65
CA LYS A 341 25.77 18.28 5.70
C LYS A 341 25.22 17.04 5.03
N VAL A 342 24.86 17.16 3.76
CA VAL A 342 24.35 16.02 2.98
C VAL A 342 25.50 15.29 2.33
N LYS A 343 25.51 13.97 2.43
CA LYS A 343 26.48 13.10 1.78
C LYS A 343 25.77 12.05 0.95
N ILE A 344 26.37 11.66 -0.16
CA ILE A 344 25.91 10.57 -1.03
C ILE A 344 26.97 9.46 -1.06
N MET A 345 26.54 8.21 -0.94
CA MET A 345 27.41 7.06 -1.12
C MET A 345 27.35 6.61 -2.59
N LYS A 346 28.39 6.89 -3.39
CA LYS A 346 28.43 6.49 -4.82
C LYS A 346 28.89 5.04 -5.00
N LYS A 347 29.75 4.56 -4.10
CA LYS A 347 30.23 3.18 -4.02
C LYS A 347 30.28 2.77 -2.56
N HIS A 348 30.22 1.47 -2.29
CA HIS A 348 30.21 0.96 -0.92
C HIS A 348 31.38 1.53 -0.10
N GLY A 349 31.06 2.27 0.97
CA GLY A 349 32.05 2.94 1.84
C GLY A 349 32.56 4.31 1.35
N GLU A 350 32.31 4.70 0.10
CA GLU A 350 32.75 5.98 -0.48
C GLU A 350 31.67 7.06 -0.36
N TRP A 351 31.68 7.77 0.77
CA TRP A 351 30.83 8.94 1.02
C TRP A 351 31.41 10.21 0.40
N GLN A 352 30.63 10.88 -0.43
CA GLN A 352 30.96 12.18 -1.02
C GLN A 352 30.02 13.24 -0.47
N ASP A 353 30.55 14.41 -0.12
CA ASP A 353 29.72 15.54 0.27
C ASP A 353 28.92 16.02 -0.95
N LEU A 354 27.62 16.20 -0.78
CA LEU A 354 26.75 16.77 -1.80
C LEU A 354 26.76 18.28 -1.63
N ASP A 355 27.27 18.99 -2.65
CA ASP A 355 27.20 20.44 -2.68
C ASP A 355 25.75 20.89 -2.87
N ILE A 356 25.20 21.59 -1.88
CA ILE A 356 23.84 22.12 -1.93
C ILE A 356 23.95 23.64 -2.07
N PRO A 357 23.36 24.23 -3.13
CA PRO A 357 23.37 25.67 -3.32
C PRO A 357 22.83 26.41 -2.10
N HIS A 358 23.56 27.43 -1.66
CA HIS A 358 23.19 28.28 -0.53
C HIS A 358 22.08 29.30 -0.86
N ARG A 359 21.54 29.29 -2.09
CA ARG A 359 20.53 30.24 -2.59
C ARG A 359 19.29 29.54 -3.09
#